data_AF-A0AAC9VZV4-F1
#
_entry.id   AF-A0AAC9VZV4-F1
#
_cell.length_a   1.000
_cell.length_b   1.000
_cell.length_c   1.000
_cell.angle_alpha   90.00
_cell.angle_beta   90.00
_cell.angle_gamma   90.00
#
_symmetry.space_group_name_H-M   'P 1'
#
loop_
_entity.id
_entity.type
_entity.pdbx_description
1 polymer ?
#
loop_
_entity_poly.entity_id
_entity_poly.type
_entity_poly.pdbx_seq_one_letter_code
_entity_poly.pdbx_strand_id
1 'polypeptide(L)' 'MFDCVIPMRAGRHGVAFTHFGRINLRNACYAEDLNILDPQSSCSAVQDYSCAYLRHLIKSGASLGGMLLT' A
#
# COMPACT_ATOMS: atom_id res chain seq x y z
N MET A 1 22.35 -10.55 9.56
CA MET A 1 21.84 -10.84 8.20
C MET A 1 20.36 -11.22 8.35
N PHE A 2 19.45 -10.57 7.62
CA PHE A 2 18.00 -10.80 7.67
C PHE A 2 17.47 -11.04 6.26
N ASP A 3 16.64 -12.07 6.10
CA ASP A 3 15.88 -12.37 4.89
C ASP A 3 14.43 -12.67 5.30
N CYS A 4 13.46 -12.00 4.67
CA CYS A 4 12.05 -12.25 4.96
C CYS A 4 11.15 -11.94 3.76
N VAL A 5 10.11 -12.75 3.60
CA VAL A 5 9.09 -12.59 2.55
C VAL A 5 7.88 -11.76 3.01
N ILE A 6 7.94 -11.21 4.22
CA ILE A 6 6.85 -10.46 4.86
C ILE A 6 6.40 -9.27 4.00
N PRO A 7 7.27 -8.36 3.52
CA PRO A 7 6.82 -7.21 2.72
C PRO A 7 6.09 -7.66 1.45
N MET A 8 6.65 -8.66 0.76
CA MET A 8 6.07 -9.25 -0.45
C MET A 8 4.72 -9.96 -0.24
N ARG A 9 4.52 -10.65 0.90
CA ARG A 9 3.22 -11.27 1.23
C ARG A 9 2.22 -10.21 1.69
N ALA A 10 2.64 -9.28 2.52
CA ALA A 10 1.80 -8.22 3.07
C ALA A 10 1.21 -7.32 1.96
N GLY A 11 2.04 -6.90 0.99
CA GLY A 11 1.59 -6.07 -0.13
C GLY A 11 0.46 -6.72 -0.93
N ARG A 12 0.57 -8.02 -1.25
CA ARG A 12 -0.48 -8.80 -1.93
C ARG A 12 -1.77 -8.96 -1.12
N HIS A 13 -1.68 -8.91 0.21
CA HIS A 13 -2.85 -8.93 1.09
C HIS A 13 -3.41 -7.53 1.39
N GLY A 14 -2.84 -6.49 0.80
CA GLY A 14 -3.26 -5.10 0.94
C GLY A 14 -2.81 -4.44 2.24
N VAL A 15 -1.70 -4.93 2.80
CA VAL A 15 -1.03 -4.33 3.96
C VAL A 15 0.24 -3.65 3.47
N ALA A 16 0.37 -2.36 3.79
CA ALA A 16 1.56 -1.60 3.49
C ALA A 16 2.32 -1.24 4.76
N PHE A 17 3.63 -1.11 4.64
CA PHE A 17 4.49 -0.62 5.71
C PHE A 17 4.90 0.81 5.39
N THR A 18 4.62 1.72 6.32
CA THR A 18 5.01 3.12 6.25
C THR A 18 5.90 3.45 7.44
N HIS A 19 6.53 4.63 7.42
CA HIS A 19 7.30 5.13 8.57
C HIS A 19 6.45 5.28 9.84
N PHE A 20 5.13 5.44 9.69
CA PHE A 20 4.18 5.56 10.79
C PHE A 20 3.66 4.19 11.29
N GLY A 21 4.08 3.10 10.65
CA GLY A 21 3.72 1.74 11.02
C GLY A 21 3.03 0.96 9.90
N ARG A 22 2.37 -0.14 10.28
CA ARG A 22 1.62 -0.98 9.33
C ARG A 22 0.23 -0.39 9.11
N ILE A 23 -0.19 -0.31 7.85
CA ILE A 23 -1.52 0.16 7.47
C ILE A 23 -2.22 -0.92 6.63
N ASN A 24 -3.53 -1.04 6.83
CA ASN A 24 -4.36 -1.94 6.05
C ASN A 24 -5.21 -1.12 5.07
N LEU A 25 -4.81 -1.13 3.80
CA LEU A 25 -5.47 -0.39 2.74
C LEU A 25 -6.88 -0.90 2.44
N ARG A 26 -7.27 -2.08 2.94
CA ARG A 26 -8.67 -2.56 2.83
C ARG A 26 -9.62 -1.82 3.76
N ASN A 27 -9.11 -1.11 4.76
CA ASN A 27 -9.94 -0.40 5.74
C ASN A 27 -10.81 0.67 5.05
N ALA A 28 -12.02 0.87 5.57
CA ALA A 28 -12.98 1.82 5.01
C ALA A 28 -12.52 3.28 5.12
N CYS A 29 -11.71 3.60 6.12
CA CYS A 29 -11.15 4.95 6.32
C CYS A 29 -10.35 5.45 5.10
N TYR A 30 -9.72 4.55 4.35
CA TYR A 30 -8.93 4.88 3.16
C TYR A 30 -9.77 4.90 1.87
N ALA A 31 -11.11 4.87 1.95
CA ALA A 31 -11.97 4.83 0.78
C ALA A 31 -11.90 6.08 -0.09
N GLU A 32 -11.85 7.23 0.57
CA GLU A 32 -11.91 8.56 -0.05
C GLU A 32 -10.68 9.39 0.34
N ASP A 33 -9.65 8.72 0.88
CA ASP A 33 -8.42 9.35 1.29
C ASP A 33 -7.53 9.64 0.07
N LEU A 34 -7.47 10.91 -0.31
CA LEU A 34 -6.66 11.40 -1.43
C LEU A 34 -5.20 11.64 -1.05
N ASN A 35 -4.84 11.44 0.22
CA ASN A 35 -3.45 11.58 0.65
C ASN A 35 -2.58 10.45 0.07
N ILE A 36 -1.28 10.75 -0.04
CA ILE A 36 -0.26 9.77 -0.38
C ILE A 36 -0.04 8.80 0.79
N LEU A 37 0.41 7.59 0.48
CA LEU A 37 0.51 6.50 1.46
C LEU A 37 1.54 6.78 2.56
N ASP A 38 2.70 7.33 2.19
CA ASP A 38 3.75 7.74 3.11
C ASP A 38 4.51 8.96 2.57
N PRO A 39 4.33 10.16 3.15
CA PRO A 39 5.04 11.37 2.73
C PRO A 39 6.55 11.33 2.96
N GLN A 40 7.07 10.40 3.77
CA GLN A 40 8.51 10.25 4.01
C GLN A 40 9.17 9.25 3.07
N SER A 41 8.39 8.45 2.34
CA SER A 41 8.93 7.47 1.40
C SER A 41 9.43 8.16 0.14
N SER A 42 10.60 7.77 -0.36
CA SER A 42 11.16 8.22 -1.64
C SER A 42 10.70 7.38 -2.85
N CYS A 43 9.85 6.38 -2.63
CA CYS A 43 9.35 5.50 -3.69
C CYS A 43 8.25 6.18 -4.50
N SER A 44 8.41 6.21 -5.83
CA SER A 44 7.42 6.79 -6.75
C SER A 44 6.05 6.12 -6.62
N ALA A 45 5.98 4.79 -6.43
CA ALA A 45 4.72 4.07 -6.25
C ALA A 45 3.90 4.52 -5.02
N VAL A 46 4.53 5.16 -4.05
CA VAL A 46 3.89 5.68 -2.83
C VAL A 46 3.55 7.17 -2.96
N GLN A 47 4.33 7.92 -3.74
CA GLN A 47 4.13 9.36 -3.94
C GLN A 47 3.13 9.68 -5.06
N ASP A 48 3.06 8.84 -6.10
CA ASP A 48 2.26 9.12 -7.30
C ASP A 48 0.78 8.72 -7.16
N TYR A 49 0.47 7.87 -6.17
CA TYR A 49 -0.86 7.28 -6.00
C TYR A 49 -1.45 7.58 -4.62
N SER A 50 -2.75 7.87 -4.59
CA SER A 50 -3.48 8.09 -3.34
C SER A 50 -3.86 6.79 -2.64
N CYS A 51 -4.05 6.86 -1.32
CA CYS A 51 -4.58 5.76 -0.50
C CYS A 51 -5.90 5.18 -1.07
N ALA A 52 -6.81 6.06 -1.52
CA ALA A 52 -8.07 5.67 -2.15
C ALA A 52 -7.87 4.85 -3.44
N TYR A 53 -6.93 5.26 -4.29
CA TYR A 53 -6.64 4.57 -5.53
C TYR A 53 -6.03 3.18 -5.28
N LEU A 54 -5.04 3.11 -4.37
CA LEU A 54 -4.42 1.84 -3.98
C LEU A 54 -5.44 0.88 -3.35
N ARG A 55 -6.32 1.39 -2.47
CA ARG A 55 -7.43 0.62 -1.91
C ARG A 55 -8.37 0.10 -3.00
N HIS A 56 -8.74 0.95 -3.96
CA HIS A 56 -9.60 0.56 -5.06
C HIS A 56 -8.99 -0.63 -5.83
N LEU A 57 -7.70 -0.55 -6.18
CA LEU A 57 -7.01 -1.63 -6.88
C LEU A 57 -6.97 -2.94 -6.10
N ILE A 58 -6.65 -2.88 -4.80
CA ILE A 58 -6.65 -4.07 -3.92
C ILE A 58 -8.05 -4.66 -3.82
N LYS A 59 -9.08 -3.82 -3.65
CA LYS A 59 -10.47 -4.26 -3.51
C LYS A 59 -11.01 -4.87 -4.81
N SER A 60 -10.61 -4.32 -5.95
CA SER A 60 -10.94 -4.83 -7.29
C SER A 60 -10.17 -6.11 -7.66
N GLY A 61 -9.20 -6.54 -6.85
CA GLY A 61 -8.39 -7.73 -7.12
C GLY A 61 -7.41 -7.54 -8.29
N ALA A 62 -7.10 -6.29 -8.65
CA ALA A 62 -6.17 -6.00 -9.72
C ALA A 62 -4.73 -6.37 -9.31
N SER A 63 -4.00 -7.08 -10.17
CA SER A 63 -2.59 -7.44 -9.94
C SER A 63 -1.69 -6.22 -9.75
N LEU A 64 -2.06 -5.09 -10.37
CA LEU A 64 -1.37 -3.81 -10.25
C LEU A 64 -1.35 -3.29 -8.81
N GLY A 65 -2.41 -3.54 -8.02
CA GLY A 65 -2.44 -3.18 -6.60
C GLY A 65 -1.41 -3.96 -5.78
N GLY A 66 -1.17 -5.22 -6.12
CA GLY A 66 -0.09 -6.00 -5.52
C GLY A 66 1.28 -5.50 -5.94
N MET A 67 1.47 -5.18 -7.23
CA MET A 67 2.74 -4.70 -7.79
C MET A 67 3.19 -3.35 -7.21
N LEU A 68 2.26 -2.44 -6.93
CA LEU A 68 2.57 -1.14 -6.31
C LEU A 68 2.91 -1.23 -4.82
N LEU A 69 2.57 -2.34 -4.16
CA LEU A 69 2.75 -2.54 -2.71
C LEU A 69 3.88 -3.52 -2.35
N THR A 70 4.56 -4.07 -3.35
CA THR A 70 5.70 -4.99 -3.21
C THR A 70 7.00 -4.28 -3.50
#